data_AF-A0A7Y6XM26-F1
#
_entry.id   AF-A0A7Y6XM26-F1
#
_cell.length_a   1.000
_cell.length_b   1.000
_cell.length_c   1.000
_cell.angle_alpha   90.00
_cell.angle_beta   90.00
_cell.angle_gamma   90.00
#
_symmetry.space_group_name_H-M   'P 1'
#
loop_
_entity.id
_entity.type
_entity.pdbx_description
1 polymer ?
#
loop_
_entity_poly.entity_id
_entity_poly.type
_entity_poly.pdbx_seq_one_letter_code
_entity_poly.pdbx_strand_id
1 'polypeptide(L)'
;MAVKTVRFDFENTRDTSVDVRFEPSGMAFDIPPGGRLDVICEGPEGGELEVERRPEGHVVLFAWWGAWFRVVEQGRVVYTEEGMPAPPLPKGVSMKRMVETLFGPLENRQATRDKPEE
;
A
#
# COMPACT_ATOMS: atom_id res chain seq x y z
N MET A 1 -20.68 -12.47 3.44
CA MET A 1 -19.27 -12.61 3.88
C MET A 1 -19.02 -11.52 4.93
N ALA A 2 -18.28 -11.82 5.99
CA ALA A 2 -17.93 -10.80 6.98
C ALA A 2 -16.87 -9.88 6.39
N VAL A 3 -17.06 -8.56 6.50
CA VAL A 3 -16.04 -7.58 6.15
C VAL A 3 -15.06 -7.51 7.33
N LYS A 4 -13.77 -7.62 7.02
CA LYS A 4 -12.68 -7.40 7.96
C LYS A 4 -12.04 -6.05 7.63
N THR A 5 -11.50 -5.38 8.65
CA THR A 5 -10.86 -4.06 8.53
C THR A 5 -9.47 -4.14 9.16
N VAL A 6 -8.45 -3.71 8.42
CA VAL A 6 -7.08 -3.52 8.89
C VAL A 6 -6.76 -2.04 8.86
N ARG A 7 -6.04 -1.56 9.88
CA ARG A 7 -5.54 -0.18 9.94
C ARG A 7 -4.02 -0.18 9.98
N PHE A 8 -3.42 0.74 9.24
CA PHE A 8 -2.00 1.03 9.29
C PHE A 8 -1.81 2.52 9.53
N ASP A 9 -1.20 2.84 10.66
CA ASP A 9 -0.89 4.21 11.05
C ASP A 9 0.63 4.42 10.87
N PHE A 10 1.00 5.49 10.19
CA PHE A 10 2.38 5.87 9.95
C PHE A 10 2.62 7.30 10.37
N GLU A 11 3.64 7.51 11.20
CA GLU A 11 4.14 8.83 11.58
C GLU A 11 5.60 8.94 11.13
N ASN A 12 5.91 9.99 10.36
CA ASN A 12 7.27 10.24 9.93
C ASN A 12 8.05 10.95 11.04
N THR A 13 8.84 10.17 11.79
CA THR A 13 9.72 10.70 12.85
C THR A 13 11.10 11.14 12.36
N ARG A 14 11.34 11.17 11.04
CA ARG A 14 12.60 11.61 10.44
C ARG A 14 12.61 13.12 10.20
N ASP A 15 13.80 13.65 9.91
CA ASP A 15 14.02 15.02 9.47
C ASP A 15 13.92 15.20 7.93
N THR A 16 13.74 14.11 7.19
CA THR A 16 13.46 14.09 5.76
C THR A 16 12.08 13.52 5.44
N SER A 17 11.52 13.84 4.28
CA SER A 17 10.30 13.19 3.79
C SER A 17 10.47 11.68 3.62
N VAL A 18 9.36 10.95 3.73
CA VAL A 18 9.29 9.49 3.52
C VAL A 18 8.21 9.18 2.49
N ASP A 19 8.57 8.41 1.46
CA ASP A 19 7.62 7.85 0.49
C ASP A 19 6.91 6.63 1.09
N VAL A 20 5.59 6.68 1.17
CA VAL A 20 4.73 5.52 1.48
C VAL A 20 4.02 5.08 0.21
N ARG A 21 4.41 3.92 -0.32
CA ARG A 21 3.94 3.39 -1.59
C ARG A 21 2.97 2.23 -1.41
N PHE A 22 1.98 2.15 -2.27
CA PHE A 22 0.93 1.14 -2.30
C PHE A 22 1.14 0.26 -3.52
N GLU A 23 1.10 -1.05 -3.32
CA GLU A 23 1.27 -2.03 -4.37
C GLU A 23 0.02 -2.93 -4.43
N PRO A 24 -0.52 -3.22 -5.63
CA PRO A 24 0.10 -3.06 -6.96
C PRO A 24 -0.17 -1.74 -7.70
N SER A 25 -1.00 -0.83 -7.18
CA SER A 25 -1.36 0.43 -7.90
C SER A 25 -0.16 1.35 -8.14
N GLY A 26 0.89 1.21 -7.33
CA GLY A 26 2.06 2.07 -7.26
C GLY A 26 1.71 3.50 -6.85
N MET A 27 0.56 3.72 -6.21
CA MET A 27 0.23 5.00 -5.60
C MET A 27 1.24 5.31 -4.50
N ALA A 28 1.64 6.57 -4.36
CA ALA A 28 2.65 7.00 -3.40
C ALA A 28 2.19 8.28 -2.69
N PHE A 29 2.54 8.38 -1.41
CA PHE A 29 2.29 9.53 -0.56
C PHE A 29 3.62 9.99 0.04
N ASP A 30 4.01 11.24 -0.24
CA ASP A 30 5.17 11.87 0.38
C ASP A 30 4.79 12.40 1.75
N ILE A 31 5.33 11.79 2.80
CA ILE A 31 5.01 12.17 4.18
C ILE A 31 6.14 13.08 4.70
N PRO A 32 5.90 14.38 4.89
CA PRO A 32 6.93 15.31 5.37
C PRO A 32 7.36 14.99 6.81
N PRO A 33 8.48 15.55 7.30
CA PRO A 33 8.88 15.44 8.69
C PRO A 33 7.73 15.81 9.66
N GLY A 34 7.44 14.92 10.62
CA GLY A 34 6.32 15.07 11.56
C GLY A 34 4.93 14.82 10.95
N GLY A 35 4.87 14.47 9.66
CA GLY A 35 3.64 14.11 8.96
C GLY A 35 3.09 12.76 9.42
N ARG A 36 1.78 12.58 9.23
CA ARG A 36 1.06 11.35 9.60
C ARG A 36 0.14 10.91 8.47
N LEU A 37 0.10 9.60 8.25
CA LEU A 37 -0.75 8.92 7.30
C LEU A 37 -1.47 7.76 8.00
N ASP A 38 -2.81 7.73 7.93
CA ASP A 38 -3.58 6.58 8.39
C ASP A 38 -4.22 5.88 7.18
N VAL A 39 -4.09 4.57 7.10
CA VAL A 39 -4.59 3.74 6.00
C VAL A 39 -5.60 2.75 6.56
N ILE A 40 -6.82 2.79 6.03
CA ILE A 40 -7.90 1.88 6.38
C ILE A 40 -8.13 0.96 5.19
N CYS A 41 -7.91 -0.33 5.38
CA CYS A 41 -8.03 -1.37 4.37
C CYS A 41 -9.19 -2.31 4.74
N GLU A 42 -10.14 -2.51 3.84
CA GLU A 42 -11.37 -3.29 4.10
C GLU A 42 -11.61 -4.33 3.01
N GLY A 43 -12.19 -5.48 3.35
CA GLY A 43 -12.54 -6.48 2.34
C GLY A 43 -13.10 -7.79 2.91
N PRO A 44 -13.58 -8.71 2.06
CA PRO A 44 -14.02 -10.05 2.48
C PRO A 44 -12.85 -10.91 3.01
N GLU A 45 -11.64 -10.71 2.49
CA GLU A 45 -10.38 -11.22 3.07
C GLU A 45 -9.70 -10.19 3.98
N GLY A 46 -10.35 -9.04 4.19
CA GLY A 46 -10.01 -8.07 5.23
C GLY A 46 -9.02 -7.01 4.92
N GLY A 47 -8.63 -6.85 3.66
CA GLY A 47 -7.57 -5.90 3.41
C GLY A 47 -6.27 -6.36 4.05
N GLU A 48 -5.90 -7.61 3.78
CA GLU A 48 -4.56 -8.08 4.08
C GLU A 48 -3.55 -7.08 3.51
N LEU A 49 -2.81 -6.47 4.43
CA LEU A 49 -1.82 -5.45 4.18
C LEU A 49 -0.50 -6.02 4.70
N GLU A 50 0.47 -6.14 3.82
CA GLU A 50 1.83 -6.49 4.20
C GLU A 50 2.68 -5.22 4.10
N VAL A 51 3.38 -4.91 5.19
CA VAL A 51 4.22 -3.72 5.29
C VAL A 51 5.67 -4.12 5.13
N GLU A 52 6.34 -3.56 4.13
CA GLU A 52 7.78 -3.68 3.95
C GLU A 52 8.44 -2.32 4.19
N ARG A 53 9.38 -2.27 5.14
CA ARG A 53 10.20 -1.09 5.39
C ARG A 53 11.52 -1.25 4.64
N ARG A 54 11.87 -0.27 3.81
CA ARG A 54 13.09 -0.25 3.00
C ARG A 54 14.17 0.65 3.63
N PRO A 55 15.43 0.53 3.16
CA PRO A 55 16.47 1.54 3.39
C PRO A 55 16.03 2.96 2.96
N GLU A 56 16.74 3.99 3.43
CA GLU A 56 16.39 5.42 3.27
C GLU A 56 15.01 5.86 3.81
N GLY A 57 14.20 4.93 4.32
CA GLY A 57 12.95 5.22 5.00
C GLY A 57 11.70 4.96 4.20
N HIS A 58 11.80 4.53 2.94
CA HIS A 58 10.64 4.18 2.12
C HIS A 58 9.82 3.06 2.77
N VAL A 59 8.50 3.17 2.71
CA VAL A 59 7.56 2.16 3.20
C VAL A 59 6.75 1.67 2.01
N VAL A 60 6.65 0.35 1.85
CA VAL A 60 5.80 -0.26 0.83
C VAL A 60 4.69 -1.06 1.50
N LEU A 61 3.47 -0.76 1.11
CA LEU A 61 2.25 -1.41 1.54
C LEU A 61 1.75 -2.29 0.40
N PHE A 62 1.94 -3.60 0.52
CA PHE A 62 1.36 -4.56 -0.41
C PHE A 62 -0.05 -4.90 0.04
N ALA A 63 -0.99 -4.77 -0.87
CA ALA A 63 -2.37 -5.02 -0.56
C ALA A 63 -3.09 -5.75 -1.69
N TRP A 64 -4.14 -6.47 -1.34
CA TRP A 64 -4.91 -7.22 -2.31
C TRP A 64 -5.72 -6.28 -3.20
N TRP A 65 -5.75 -6.51 -4.52
CA TRP A 65 -6.55 -5.67 -5.43
C TRP A 65 -8.06 -5.74 -5.15
N GLY A 66 -8.49 -6.76 -4.39
CA GLY A 66 -9.87 -6.90 -3.94
C GLY A 66 -10.19 -6.17 -2.64
N ALA A 67 -9.24 -5.45 -2.08
CA ALA A 67 -9.45 -4.63 -0.89
C ALA A 67 -9.87 -3.20 -1.27
N TRP A 68 -10.68 -2.60 -0.42
CA TRP A 68 -11.05 -1.18 -0.47
C TRP A 68 -10.10 -0.39 0.44
N PHE A 69 -9.60 0.74 -0.04
CA PHE A 69 -8.68 1.59 0.71
C PHE A 69 -9.26 2.96 0.97
N ARG A 70 -9.01 3.48 2.16
CA ARG A 70 -9.14 4.90 2.48
C ARG A 70 -7.84 5.37 3.10
N VAL A 71 -7.26 6.41 2.52
CA VAL A 71 -6.08 7.07 3.06
C VAL A 71 -6.50 8.38 3.69
N VAL A 72 -6.08 8.58 4.93
CA VAL A 72 -6.46 9.70 5.76
C VAL A 72 -5.20 10.47 6.14
N GLU A 73 -5.19 11.76 5.84
CA GLU A 73 -4.15 12.70 6.28
C GLU A 73 -4.80 13.76 7.15
N GLN A 74 -4.25 13.99 8.35
CA GLN A 74 -4.75 15.00 9.30
C GLN A 74 -6.26 14.87 9.57
N GLY A 75 -6.77 13.64 9.63
CA GLY A 75 -8.19 13.35 9.84
C GLY A 75 -9.11 13.54 8.64
N ARG A 76 -8.57 13.84 7.45
CA ARG A 76 -9.33 13.97 6.20
C ARG A 76 -9.00 12.84 5.23
N VAL A 77 -10.01 12.24 4.63
CA VAL A 77 -9.81 11.26 3.55
C VAL A 77 -9.24 12.00 2.34
N VAL A 78 -8.01 11.66 1.95
CA VAL A 78 -7.32 12.24 0.78
C VAL A 78 -7.36 11.32 -0.43
N TYR A 79 -7.55 10.01 -0.20
CA TYR A 79 -7.67 9.04 -1.27
C TYR A 79 -8.63 7.91 -0.90
N THR A 80 -9.34 7.40 -1.89
CA THR A 80 -10.20 6.22 -1.78
C THR A 80 -9.99 5.37 -3.01
N GLU A 81 -9.76 4.08 -2.80
CA GLU A 81 -9.69 3.09 -3.87
C GLU A 81 -10.79 2.06 -3.66
N GLU A 82 -11.61 1.90 -4.69
CA GLU A 82 -12.60 0.85 -4.70
C GLU A 82 -11.95 -0.48 -5.11
N GLY A 83 -11.97 -1.46 -4.22
CA GLY A 83 -11.55 -2.82 -4.52
C GLY A 83 -12.38 -3.45 -5.63
N MET A 84 -11.72 -4.29 -6.42
CA MET A 84 -12.34 -5.01 -7.53
C MET A 84 -12.67 -6.47 -7.14
N PRO A 85 -13.62 -7.14 -7.82
CA PRO A 85 -13.82 -8.57 -7.64
C PRO A 85 -12.50 -9.34 -7.80
N ALA A 86 -12.13 -10.09 -6.78
CA ALA A 86 -10.87 -10.79 -6.69
C ALA A 86 -11.09 -12.22 -6.16
N PRO A 87 -10.32 -13.21 -6.62
CA PRO A 87 -10.29 -14.49 -5.94
C PRO A 87 -9.76 -14.31 -4.50
N PRO A 88 -10.09 -15.24 -3.59
CA PRO A 88 -9.50 -15.23 -2.26
C PRO A 88 -7.98 -15.44 -2.34
N LEU A 89 -7.25 -14.89 -1.37
CA LEU A 89 -5.81 -15.12 -1.29
C LEU A 89 -5.54 -16.61 -0.99
N PRO A 90 -4.63 -17.28 -1.72
CA PRO A 90 -4.24 -18.65 -1.40
C PRO A 90 -3.66 -18.73 0.01
N LYS A 91 -4.08 -19.74 0.78
CA LYS A 91 -3.59 -19.95 2.16
C LYS A 91 -2.07 -20.11 2.17
N GLY A 92 -1.41 -19.38 3.08
CA GLY A 92 0.04 -19.47 3.31
C GLY A 92 0.90 -18.71 2.29
N VAL A 93 0.30 -17.94 1.38
CA VAL A 93 1.01 -17.03 0.49
C VAL A 93 0.98 -15.63 1.08
N SER A 94 2.13 -14.95 1.16
CA SER A 94 2.19 -13.56 1.62
C SER A 94 1.63 -12.61 0.57
N MET A 95 1.17 -11.43 0.97
CA MET A 95 0.58 -10.46 0.04
C MET A 95 1.62 -9.97 -0.97
N LYS A 96 2.83 -9.69 -0.51
CA LYS A 96 3.95 -9.33 -1.38
C LYS A 96 4.17 -10.41 -2.44
N ARG A 97 4.31 -11.67 -2.03
CA ARG A 97 4.56 -12.79 -2.95
C ARG A 97 3.44 -12.92 -3.98
N MET A 98 2.19 -12.73 -3.56
CA MET A 98 1.05 -12.79 -4.47
C MET A 98 1.10 -11.65 -5.50
N VAL A 99 1.28 -10.41 -5.04
CA VAL A 99 1.42 -9.23 -5.91
C VAL A 99 2.56 -9.41 -6.91
N GLU A 100 3.74 -9.84 -6.45
CA GLU A 100 4.90 -10.05 -7.32
C GLU A 100 4.71 -11.21 -8.30
N THR A 101 3.92 -12.23 -7.95
CA THR A 101 3.58 -13.33 -8.87
C THR A 101 2.69 -12.86 -10.02
N LEU A 102 1.77 -11.91 -9.76
CA LEU A 102 0.76 -11.48 -10.73
C LEU A 102 1.24 -10.31 -11.60
N PHE A 103 2.00 -9.39 -11.01
CA PHE A 103 2.42 -8.15 -11.66
C PHE A 103 3.93 -8.12 -11.96
N GLY A 104 4.67 -9.12 -11.49
CA GLY A 104 6.12 -9.17 -11.59
C GLY A 104 6.83 -8.50 -10.39
N PRO A 105 8.17 -8.67 -10.28
CA PRO A 105 8.95 -8.15 -9.17
C PRO A 105 8.76 -6.66 -8.96
N LEU A 106 8.70 -6.22 -7.70
CA LEU A 106 8.54 -4.81 -7.37
C LEU A 106 9.63 -3.93 -8.02
N GLU A 107 10.88 -4.38 -7.97
CA GLU A 107 12.03 -3.66 -8.51
C GLU A 107 11.87 -3.33 -10.00
N ASN A 108 11.35 -4.27 -10.79
CA ASN A 108 11.11 -4.07 -12.22
C ASN A 108 10.02 -3.03 -12.49
N ARG A 109 8.97 -3.01 -11.65
CA ARG A 109 7.84 -2.10 -11.77
C ARG A 109 8.21 -0.68 -11.37
N GLN A 110 9.11 -0.52 -10.39
CA GLN A 110 9.66 0.78 -10.00
C GLN A 110 10.61 1.33 -11.06
N ALA A 111 11.53 0.51 -11.56
CA ALA A 111 12.48 0.92 -12.60
C ALA A 111 11.82 1.39 -13.91
N THR A 112 10.58 0.95 -14.18
CA THR A 112 9.81 1.39 -15.36
C THR A 112 9.11 2.73 -15.12
N ARG A 113 8.73 3.05 -13.88
CA ARG A 113 8.07 4.32 -13.50
C ARG A 113 9.03 5.48 -13.29
N ASP A 114 10.26 5.21 -12.86
CA ASP A 114 11.28 6.25 -12.64
C ASP A 114 11.97 6.69 -13.94
N LYS A 115 11.61 6.11 -15.09
CA LYS A 115 12.04 6.61 -16.39
C LYS A 115 11.27 7.89 -16.72
N PRO A 116 11.94 8.98 -17.13
CA PRO A 116 11.25 10.13 -17.70
C PRO A 116 10.42 9.66 -18.89
N GLU A 117 9.17 10.11 -18.99
CA GLU A 117 8.45 10.05 -20.26
C GLU A 117 9.26 10.86 -21.28
N GLU A 118 9.65 10.23 -22.40
CA GLU A 118 10.34 10.90 -23.52
C GLU A 118 9.43 11.91 -24.24
#